data_AF-A0A9W8N716-F1
#
_entry.id   AF-A0A9W8N716-F1
#
_cell.length_a   1.000
_cell.length_b   1.000
_cell.length_c   1.000
_cell.angle_alpha   90.00
_cell.angle_beta   90.00
_cell.angle_gamma   90.00
#
_symmetry.space_group_name_H-M   'P 1'
#
loop_
_entity.id
_entity.type
_entity.pdbx_description
1 polymer ?
#
loop_
_entity_poly.entity_id
_entity_poly.type
_entity_poly.pdbx_seq_one_letter_code
_entity_poly.pdbx_strand_id
1 'polypeptide(L)'
;MGFRSNAEVALDGSDGLHGVHEAHPHLSPEETWKAIFKHDQESLTDPPSYHQYFTPSKTPAHKEILRILKEEPADTISICALGPLTNLAMAASEDPETFLKVKEIAVMGGAVDVPGNVTPVAEFNTFADAVATARLFALTSPTPASTMPPIPTGKSTLPPYPEKLSRQLNISLFPLDITTPHLLNLGFFEESIKPHVTAGSPLGTWVNTFMSGVFRQIVTMIGDAEEPGLSLHDPLTVWYMLTGSSPEWKLAEGAPEDIRVETAGQWTHGMHVADRRGRVRADGLARDEILGDEAGWLSAKRGNRINRYVSSPGYDEFAPYLMARLFE
;
A
#
# COMPACT_ATOMS: atom_id res chain seq x y z
N MET A 1 8.28 11.81 15.79
CA MET A 1 8.32 10.66 16.73
C MET A 1 7.57 9.54 16.04
N GLY A 2 8.28 8.62 15.40
CA GLY A 2 7.66 7.53 14.65
C GLY A 2 7.02 6.56 15.62
N PHE A 3 5.70 6.41 15.56
CA PHE A 3 5.01 5.27 16.14
C PHE A 3 5.33 4.07 15.24
N ARG A 4 6.45 3.39 15.49
CA ARG A 4 6.54 1.98 15.12
C ARG A 4 5.66 1.24 16.12
N SER A 5 4.68 0.48 15.64
CA SER A 5 3.98 -0.44 16.52
C SER A 5 5.04 -1.44 17.05
N ASN A 6 5.06 -1.69 18.35
CA ASN A 6 5.98 -2.68 18.94
C ASN A 6 5.70 -4.11 18.42
N ALA A 7 4.59 -4.32 17.69
CA ALA A 7 4.25 -5.60 17.09
C ALA A 7 5.13 -5.91 15.86
N GLU A 8 5.47 -4.92 15.04
CA GLU A 8 6.32 -5.11 13.85
C GLU A 8 7.82 -5.09 14.14
N VAL A 9 8.27 -4.31 15.13
CA VAL A 9 9.68 -4.36 15.57
C VAL A 9 10.04 -5.73 16.13
N ALA A 10 9.06 -6.49 16.62
CA ALA A 10 9.24 -7.88 17.03
C ALA A 10 9.23 -8.88 15.86
N LEU A 11 8.67 -8.50 14.69
CA LEU A 11 8.45 -9.34 13.51
C LEU A 11 9.65 -9.48 12.57
N ASP A 12 10.75 -8.79 12.84
CA ASP A 12 11.70 -8.47 11.77
C ASP A 12 13.17 -8.80 12.12
N GLY A 13 13.48 -9.25 13.34
CA GLY A 13 14.88 -9.42 13.77
C GLY A 13 15.67 -8.10 13.83
N SER A 14 16.96 -8.16 14.14
CA SER A 14 17.83 -6.96 14.24
C SER A 14 18.00 -6.23 12.90
N ASP A 15 17.79 -6.95 11.80
CA ASP A 15 18.05 -6.51 10.43
C ASP A 15 16.80 -6.20 9.58
N GLY A 16 15.58 -6.43 10.07
CA GLY A 16 14.39 -6.31 9.22
C GLY A 16 13.96 -7.62 8.55
N LEU A 17 14.82 -8.65 8.60
CA LEU A 17 14.72 -9.87 7.80
C LEU A 17 15.00 -11.13 8.62
N HIS A 18 14.73 -11.13 9.92
CA HIS A 18 14.94 -12.28 10.81
C HIS A 18 16.38 -12.81 10.87
N GLY A 19 17.38 -11.92 10.81
CA GLY A 19 18.79 -12.29 10.94
C GLY A 19 19.39 -12.91 9.69
N VAL A 20 18.76 -12.74 8.52
CA VAL A 20 19.31 -13.17 7.24
C VAL A 20 20.69 -12.60 7.00
N HIS A 21 20.98 -11.36 7.42
CA HIS A 21 22.29 -10.75 7.26
C HIS A 21 23.37 -11.42 8.12
N GLU A 22 23.00 -11.93 9.29
CA GLU A 22 23.90 -12.68 10.17
C GLU A 22 24.08 -14.13 9.70
N ALA A 23 23.00 -14.79 9.30
CA ALA A 23 23.01 -16.19 8.85
C ALA A 23 23.63 -16.38 7.46
N HIS A 24 23.44 -15.41 6.56
CA HIS A 24 23.90 -15.45 5.18
C HIS A 24 24.53 -14.11 4.75
N PRO A 25 25.71 -13.75 5.30
CA PRO A 25 26.38 -12.49 4.98
C PRO A 25 26.74 -12.38 3.48
N HIS A 26 26.96 -13.51 2.80
CA HIS A 26 27.24 -13.56 1.35
C HIS A 26 26.02 -13.25 0.47
N LEU A 27 24.80 -13.31 1.02
CA LEU A 27 23.56 -12.91 0.33
C LEU A 27 23.17 -11.46 0.65
N SER A 28 23.97 -10.79 1.47
CA SER A 28 23.69 -9.45 1.95
C SER A 28 24.62 -8.47 1.22
N PRO A 29 24.08 -7.45 0.55
CA PRO A 29 24.94 -6.43 -0.04
C PRO A 29 25.74 -5.74 1.07
N GLU A 30 26.97 -5.33 0.78
CA GLU A 30 27.69 -4.47 1.70
C GLU A 30 26.83 -3.23 1.99
N GLU A 31 26.73 -2.84 3.27
CA GLU A 31 25.91 -1.73 3.81
C GLU A 31 26.34 -0.33 3.32
N THR A 32 27.01 -0.27 2.16
CA THR A 32 27.43 0.92 1.43
C THR A 32 26.26 1.85 1.10
N TRP A 33 25.03 1.32 1.01
CA TRP A 33 23.83 2.12 0.83
C TRP A 33 23.56 3.06 2.03
N LYS A 34 23.92 2.68 3.26
CA LYS A 34 23.74 3.54 4.45
C LYS A 34 24.57 4.83 4.33
N ALA A 35 25.69 4.79 3.62
CA ALA A 35 26.51 5.98 3.37
C ALA A 35 25.79 7.03 2.50
N ILE A 36 24.80 6.64 1.70
CA ILE A 36 24.00 7.57 0.88
C ILE A 36 23.25 8.58 1.77
N PHE A 37 22.83 8.15 2.96
CA PHE A 37 21.97 8.90 3.87
C PHE A 37 22.72 9.61 5.01
N LYS A 38 24.05 9.48 5.08
CA LYS A 38 24.87 10.23 6.04
C LYS A 38 25.11 11.64 5.49
N HIS A 39 24.58 12.65 6.17
CA HIS A 39 24.70 14.07 5.79
C HIS A 39 26.10 14.64 6.00
N ASP A 40 26.88 14.02 6.89
CA ASP A 40 28.27 14.39 7.17
C ASP A 40 29.16 13.24 6.69
N GLN A 41 29.86 13.42 5.57
CA GLN A 41 31.28 13.10 5.47
C GLN A 41 31.90 13.88 4.31
N GLU A 42 33.04 14.47 4.64
CA GLU A 42 34.12 14.85 3.72
C GLU A 42 34.21 13.87 2.55
N SER A 43 34.54 14.42 1.38
CA SER A 43 34.81 13.68 0.15
C SER A 43 35.43 12.31 0.42
N LEU A 44 34.61 11.25 0.37
CA LEU A 44 35.10 9.89 0.33
C LEU A 44 36.09 9.83 -0.84
N THR A 45 37.30 9.35 -0.58
CA THR A 45 38.38 9.28 -1.58
C THR A 45 38.02 8.39 -2.75
N ASP A 46 37.07 7.47 -2.57
CA ASP A 46 36.40 6.70 -3.60
C ASP A 46 34.88 6.61 -3.33
N PRO A 47 34.01 6.89 -4.31
CA PRO A 47 32.58 6.66 -4.17
C PRO A 47 32.29 5.15 -4.06
N PRO A 48 31.32 4.73 -3.22
CA PRO A 48 30.91 3.34 -3.14
C PRO A 48 30.46 2.83 -4.52
N SER A 49 30.94 1.64 -4.90
CA SER A 49 30.52 0.96 -6.11
C SER A 49 29.16 0.29 -5.87
N TYR A 50 28.19 0.57 -6.72
CA TYR A 50 26.87 -0.04 -6.68
C TYR A 50 26.72 -1.10 -7.77
N HIS A 51 25.74 -1.99 -7.59
CA HIS A 51 25.36 -2.91 -8.66
C HIS A 51 24.92 -2.12 -9.90
N GLN A 52 25.24 -2.58 -11.10
CA GLN A 52 24.91 -1.88 -12.36
C GLN A 52 23.42 -1.59 -12.58
N TYR A 53 22.55 -2.33 -11.89
CA TYR A 53 21.09 -2.15 -11.93
C TYR A 53 20.54 -1.31 -10.77
N PHE A 54 21.41 -0.79 -9.91
CA PHE A 54 21.05 0.06 -8.79
C PHE A 54 21.65 1.45 -8.99
N THR A 55 20.80 2.43 -9.29
CA THR A 55 21.21 3.84 -9.35
C THR A 55 20.68 4.54 -8.10
N PRO A 56 21.54 4.90 -7.13
CA PRO A 56 21.08 5.61 -5.94
C PRO A 56 20.67 7.03 -6.30
N SER A 57 19.54 7.49 -5.76
CA SER A 57 19.13 8.90 -5.82
C SER A 57 19.11 9.51 -4.42
N LYS A 58 19.69 10.71 -4.31
CA LYS A 58 19.56 11.57 -3.12
C LYS A 58 18.33 12.47 -3.18
N THR A 59 17.65 12.48 -4.33
CA THR A 59 16.41 13.24 -4.52
C THR A 59 15.30 12.59 -3.68
N PRO A 60 14.51 13.38 -2.93
CA PRO A 60 13.36 12.85 -2.21
C PRO A 60 12.40 12.08 -3.12
N ALA A 61 11.85 10.97 -2.64
CA ALA A 61 11.03 10.05 -3.45
C ALA A 61 9.86 10.74 -4.17
N HIS A 62 9.14 11.67 -3.52
CA HIS A 62 8.05 12.42 -4.16
C HIS A 62 8.49 13.22 -5.41
N LYS A 63 9.73 13.70 -5.43
CA LYS A 63 10.29 14.42 -6.58
C LYS A 63 10.75 13.48 -7.68
N GLU A 64 11.30 12.31 -7.33
CA GLU A 64 11.60 11.27 -8.33
C GLU A 64 10.31 10.76 -9.00
N ILE A 65 9.24 10.59 -8.24
CA ILE A 65 7.92 10.23 -8.78
C ILE A 65 7.46 11.27 -9.80
N LEU A 66 7.50 12.56 -9.47
CA LEU A 66 7.14 13.62 -10.41
C LEU A 66 8.07 13.68 -11.61
N ARG A 67 9.39 13.48 -11.43
CA ARG A 67 10.36 13.46 -12.53
C ARG A 67 10.02 12.36 -13.53
N ILE A 68 9.82 11.13 -13.06
CA ILE A 68 9.47 9.98 -13.91
C ILE A 68 8.13 10.23 -14.62
N LEU A 69 7.10 10.67 -13.89
CA LEU A 69 5.80 10.96 -14.48
C LEU A 69 5.87 12.11 -15.50
N LYS A 70 6.79 13.06 -15.36
CA LYS A 70 6.98 14.16 -16.31
C LYS A 70 7.67 13.68 -17.60
N GLU A 71 8.68 12.84 -17.47
CA GLU A 71 9.50 12.32 -18.58
C GLU A 71 8.73 11.29 -19.42
N GLU A 72 7.85 10.51 -18.80
CA GLU A 72 7.07 9.47 -19.48
C GLU A 72 5.75 10.02 -20.06
N PRO A 73 5.21 9.44 -21.16
CA PRO A 73 3.88 9.79 -21.65
C PRO A 73 2.80 9.56 -20.57
N ALA A 74 1.70 10.31 -20.65
CA ALA A 74 0.57 10.05 -19.75
C ALA A 74 0.05 8.62 -19.92
N ASP A 75 -0.45 8.03 -18.83
CA ASP A 75 -1.06 6.70 -18.79
C ASP A 75 -0.12 5.51 -19.11
N THR A 76 1.21 5.71 -19.07
CA THR A 76 2.18 4.60 -19.23
C THR A 76 2.70 4.06 -17.91
N ILE A 77 2.61 4.82 -16.82
CA ILE A 77 3.12 4.45 -15.50
C ILE A 77 1.95 4.14 -14.56
N SER A 78 1.94 2.93 -14.01
CA SER A 78 1.10 2.55 -12.86
C SER A 78 1.97 2.48 -11.61
N ILE A 79 1.42 2.90 -10.47
CA ILE A 79 2.12 2.87 -9.18
C ILE A 79 1.52 1.76 -8.30
N CYS A 80 2.35 0.83 -7.84
CA CYS A 80 2.01 -0.14 -6.81
C CYS A 80 2.43 0.42 -5.44
N ALA A 81 1.47 0.88 -4.64
CA ALA A 81 1.70 1.48 -3.34
C ALA A 81 1.49 0.44 -2.23
N LEU A 82 2.61 -0.03 -1.67
CA LEU A 82 2.65 -1.09 -0.65
C LEU A 82 2.93 -0.57 0.77
N GLY A 83 3.04 0.76 0.92
CA GLY A 83 3.37 1.41 2.18
C GLY A 83 2.53 2.68 2.40
N PRO A 84 2.81 3.44 3.47
CA PRO A 84 2.11 4.69 3.74
C PRO A 84 2.20 5.67 2.55
N LEU A 85 1.09 6.32 2.22
CA LEU A 85 0.94 7.11 0.99
C LEU A 85 1.62 8.50 1.05
N THR A 86 2.44 8.77 2.06
CA THR A 86 3.07 10.08 2.31
C THR A 86 3.80 10.64 1.09
N ASN A 87 4.64 9.83 0.44
CA ASN A 87 5.40 10.28 -0.74
C ASN A 87 4.48 10.62 -1.92
N LEU A 88 3.38 9.89 -2.09
CA LEU A 88 2.40 10.18 -3.13
C LEU A 88 1.61 11.44 -2.81
N ALA A 89 1.22 11.65 -1.55
CA ALA A 89 0.54 12.86 -1.11
C ALA A 89 1.40 14.11 -1.28
N MET A 90 2.71 14.00 -1.00
CA MET A 90 3.67 15.07 -1.26
C MET A 90 3.81 15.34 -2.77
N ALA A 91 3.98 14.31 -3.60
CA ALA A 91 4.09 14.45 -5.06
C ALA A 91 2.84 15.12 -5.65
N ALA A 92 1.67 14.58 -5.31
CA ALA A 92 0.39 15.10 -5.74
C ALA A 92 0.15 16.55 -5.29
N SER A 93 0.64 16.91 -4.11
CA SER A 93 0.51 18.29 -3.61
C SER A 93 1.49 19.27 -4.25
N GLU A 94 2.67 18.81 -4.65
CA GLU A 94 3.72 19.65 -5.26
C GLU A 94 3.38 19.98 -6.72
N ASP A 95 2.96 18.98 -7.51
CA ASP A 95 2.52 19.17 -8.89
C ASP A 95 1.34 18.22 -9.21
N PRO A 96 0.10 18.64 -8.91
CA PRO A 96 -1.09 17.82 -9.10
C PRO A 96 -1.30 17.38 -10.55
N GLU A 97 -1.00 18.23 -11.54
CA GLU A 97 -1.24 17.94 -12.95
C GLU A 97 -0.24 16.91 -13.49
N THR A 98 1.04 17.04 -13.14
CA THR A 98 2.04 16.01 -13.46
C THR A 98 1.70 14.70 -12.75
N PHE A 99 1.32 14.76 -11.47
CA PHE A 99 0.96 13.56 -10.71
C PHE A 99 -0.24 12.83 -11.33
N LEU A 100 -1.23 13.57 -11.83
CA LEU A 100 -2.40 13.01 -12.48
C LEU A 100 -2.07 12.28 -13.78
N LYS A 101 -0.88 12.38 -14.38
CA LYS A 101 -0.48 11.57 -15.55
C LYS A 101 -0.39 10.07 -15.26
N VAL A 102 -0.35 9.66 -13.99
CA VAL A 102 -0.33 8.25 -13.58
C VAL A 102 -1.56 7.50 -14.11
N LYS A 103 -1.35 6.31 -14.68
CA LYS A 103 -2.42 5.46 -15.23
C LYS A 103 -3.38 4.98 -14.13
N GLU A 104 -2.81 4.43 -13.07
CA GLU A 104 -3.53 3.95 -11.89
C GLU A 104 -2.58 3.93 -10.69
N ILE A 105 -3.16 4.00 -9.49
CA ILE A 105 -2.47 3.69 -8.25
C ILE A 105 -3.18 2.48 -7.63
N ALA A 106 -2.49 1.34 -7.62
CA ALA A 106 -2.92 0.17 -6.86
C ALA A 106 -2.42 0.32 -5.42
N VAL A 107 -3.34 0.43 -4.47
CA VAL A 107 -3.06 0.70 -3.06
C VAL A 107 -3.31 -0.56 -2.26
N MET A 108 -2.26 -1.13 -1.68
CA MET A 108 -2.39 -2.06 -0.57
C MET A 108 -2.66 -1.23 0.69
N GLY A 109 -3.87 -1.34 1.22
CA GLY A 109 -4.22 -0.67 2.46
C GLY A 109 -5.70 -0.52 2.69
N GLY A 110 -6.03 -0.22 3.93
CA GLY A 110 -7.39 -0.06 4.41
C GLY A 110 -8.05 -1.33 4.94
N ALA A 111 -9.09 -1.12 5.73
CA ALA A 111 -10.00 -2.13 6.25
C ALA A 111 -11.39 -1.51 6.16
N VAL A 112 -12.21 -1.97 5.22
CA VAL A 112 -13.46 -1.29 4.86
C VAL A 112 -14.65 -1.94 5.55
N ASP A 113 -14.87 -3.23 5.30
CA ASP A 113 -15.95 -4.00 5.89
C ASP A 113 -15.42 -5.11 6.85
N VAL A 114 -14.16 -4.99 7.28
CA VAL A 114 -13.46 -5.93 8.19
C VAL A 114 -12.71 -5.20 9.31
N PRO A 115 -12.29 -5.90 10.39
CA PRO A 115 -11.44 -5.31 11.43
C PRO A 115 -10.08 -4.81 10.89
N GLY A 116 -9.51 -3.83 11.58
CA GLY A 116 -8.14 -3.37 11.33
C GLY A 116 -7.07 -4.32 11.89
N ASN A 117 -5.82 -4.16 11.44
CA ASN A 117 -4.67 -4.94 11.90
C ASN A 117 -3.71 -4.19 12.85
N VAL A 118 -3.80 -2.85 12.93
CA VAL A 118 -3.00 -2.03 13.87
C VAL A 118 -3.85 -1.47 15.02
N THR A 119 -5.10 -1.12 14.73
CA THR A 119 -6.13 -0.82 15.73
C THR A 119 -7.39 -1.60 15.37
N PRO A 120 -8.43 -1.66 16.23
CA PRO A 120 -9.66 -2.39 15.90
C PRO A 120 -10.31 -1.98 14.57
N VAL A 121 -10.05 -0.76 14.06
CA VAL A 121 -10.72 -0.19 12.89
C VAL A 121 -9.78 0.34 11.80
N ALA A 122 -8.46 0.29 12.01
CA ALA A 122 -7.50 0.84 11.06
C ALA A 122 -6.50 -0.21 10.60
N GLU A 123 -6.21 -0.16 9.31
CA GLU A 123 -5.11 -0.87 8.67
C GLU A 123 -3.82 -0.05 8.79
N PHE A 124 -2.67 -0.73 8.91
CA PHE A 124 -1.36 -0.17 9.19
C PHE A 124 -0.94 1.01 8.28
N ASN A 125 -0.91 0.82 6.97
CA ASN A 125 -0.43 1.83 6.01
C ASN A 125 -1.26 3.12 6.10
N THR A 126 -2.58 2.97 6.23
CA THR A 126 -3.46 4.14 6.39
C THR A 126 -3.37 4.74 7.78
N PHE A 127 -3.21 3.94 8.84
CA PHE A 127 -2.99 4.47 10.19
C PHE A 127 -1.69 5.27 10.29
N ALA A 128 -0.63 4.82 9.63
CA ALA A 128 0.68 5.48 9.62
C ALA A 128 0.61 6.89 9.02
N ASP A 129 -0.24 7.13 8.01
CA ASP A 129 -0.50 8.46 7.47
C ASP A 129 -1.91 8.62 6.90
N ALA A 130 -2.90 8.73 7.79
CA ALA A 130 -4.32 8.83 7.41
C ALA A 130 -4.62 10.09 6.58
N VAL A 131 -3.86 11.17 6.82
CA VAL A 131 -4.00 12.43 6.08
C VAL A 131 -3.53 12.26 4.64
N ALA A 132 -2.39 11.60 4.42
CA ALA A 132 -1.93 11.30 3.06
C ALA A 132 -2.95 10.48 2.28
N THR A 133 -3.51 9.42 2.87
CA THR A 133 -4.55 8.60 2.24
C THR A 133 -5.79 9.41 1.92
N ALA A 134 -6.31 10.19 2.88
CA ALA A 134 -7.47 11.04 2.67
C ALA A 134 -7.27 12.05 1.52
N ARG A 135 -6.09 12.66 1.43
CA ARG A 135 -5.75 13.62 0.36
C ARG A 135 -5.69 12.95 -1.03
N LEU A 136 -5.09 11.77 -1.12
CA LEU A 136 -5.06 11.00 -2.37
C LEU A 136 -6.45 10.56 -2.81
N PHE A 137 -7.26 10.06 -1.88
CA PHE A 137 -8.63 9.65 -2.18
C PHE A 137 -9.47 10.86 -2.65
N ALA A 138 -9.24 12.05 -2.10
CA ALA A 138 -9.92 13.26 -2.55
C ALA A 138 -9.68 13.57 -4.04
N LEU A 139 -8.51 13.25 -4.61
CA LEU A 139 -8.23 13.45 -6.04
C LEU A 139 -9.06 12.54 -6.97
N THR A 140 -9.69 11.50 -6.42
CA THR A 140 -10.64 10.67 -7.18
C THR A 140 -12.03 11.32 -7.26
N SER A 141 -12.29 12.36 -6.47
CA SER A 141 -13.56 13.09 -6.48
C SER A 141 -13.60 14.09 -7.65
N PRO A 142 -14.78 14.34 -8.28
CA PRO A 142 -14.95 15.48 -9.17
C PRO A 142 -14.72 16.83 -8.47
N THR A 143 -14.87 16.84 -7.14
CA THR A 143 -14.66 18.02 -6.29
C THR A 143 -13.75 17.63 -5.13
N PRO A 144 -12.40 17.63 -5.29
CA PRO A 144 -11.49 17.16 -4.25
C PRO A 144 -11.69 17.83 -2.89
N ALA A 145 -11.95 19.13 -2.87
CA ALA A 145 -12.25 19.88 -1.65
C ALA A 145 -13.44 19.32 -0.84
N SER A 146 -14.31 18.52 -1.45
CA SER A 146 -15.49 17.95 -0.79
C SER A 146 -15.19 16.86 0.25
N THR A 147 -14.01 16.23 0.17
CA THR A 147 -13.57 15.12 1.01
C THR A 147 -12.16 15.30 1.58
N MET A 148 -11.51 16.44 1.29
CA MET A 148 -10.23 16.79 1.91
C MET A 148 -10.34 16.75 3.44
N PRO A 149 -9.39 16.12 4.15
CA PRO A 149 -9.45 16.05 5.60
C PRO A 149 -9.29 17.44 6.23
N PRO A 150 -9.89 17.71 7.39
CA PRO A 150 -9.57 18.91 8.13
C PRO A 150 -8.09 18.86 8.49
N ILE A 151 -7.32 19.87 8.08
CA ILE A 151 -5.90 19.96 8.44
C ILE A 151 -5.82 20.60 9.82
N PRO A 152 -5.40 19.89 10.87
CA PRO A 152 -5.18 20.52 12.17
C PRO A 152 -4.07 21.56 12.02
N THR A 153 -4.29 22.76 12.56
CA THR A 153 -3.31 23.86 12.49
C THR A 153 -1.93 23.37 12.93
N GLY A 154 -0.92 23.51 12.07
CA GLY A 154 0.46 23.11 12.34
C GLY A 154 0.79 21.63 12.13
N LYS A 155 -0.15 20.77 11.69
CA LYS A 155 0.11 19.34 11.40
C LYS A 155 0.34 19.00 9.93
N SER A 156 0.00 19.89 9.00
CA SER A 156 0.36 19.74 7.58
C SER A 156 0.72 21.10 6.97
N THR A 157 1.74 21.10 6.13
CA THR A 157 2.21 22.26 5.36
C THR A 157 1.76 22.21 3.90
N LEU A 158 1.03 21.16 3.50
CA LEU A 158 0.63 20.95 2.12
C LEU A 158 -0.57 21.82 1.74
N PRO A 159 -0.49 22.62 0.65
CA PRO A 159 -1.60 23.48 0.21
C PRO A 159 -2.84 22.67 -0.20
N PRO A 160 -4.03 23.28 -0.25
CA PRO A 160 -5.19 22.64 -0.88
C PRO A 160 -4.95 22.41 -2.38
N TYR A 161 -5.64 21.42 -2.96
CA TYR A 161 -5.60 21.21 -4.41
C TYR A 161 -6.33 22.33 -5.16
N PRO A 162 -5.94 22.60 -6.42
CA PRO A 162 -6.69 23.50 -7.31
C PRO A 162 -8.16 23.10 -7.46
N GLU A 163 -9.06 24.08 -7.65
CA GLU A 163 -10.49 23.82 -7.85
C GLU A 163 -10.78 23.03 -9.14
N LYS A 164 -9.93 23.20 -10.16
CA LYS A 164 -10.03 22.54 -11.46
C LYS A 164 -8.75 21.77 -11.72
N LEU A 165 -8.92 20.47 -11.93
CA LEU A 165 -7.86 19.56 -12.35
C LEU A 165 -8.22 18.98 -13.72
N SER A 166 -7.22 18.62 -14.52
CA SER A 166 -7.45 18.05 -15.86
C SER A 166 -8.25 16.76 -15.87
N ARG A 167 -8.11 15.95 -14.80
CA ARG A 167 -8.83 14.69 -14.61
C ARG A 167 -8.86 14.25 -13.15
N GLN A 168 -9.65 13.22 -12.87
CA GLN A 168 -9.66 12.54 -11.58
C GLN A 168 -8.57 11.46 -11.55
N LEU A 169 -8.03 11.22 -10.35
CA LEU A 169 -7.11 10.12 -10.11
C LEU A 169 -7.84 8.77 -10.15
N ASN A 170 -7.20 7.75 -10.72
CA ASN A 170 -7.69 6.38 -10.71
C ASN A 170 -7.00 5.59 -9.59
N ILE A 171 -7.76 5.17 -8.57
CA ILE A 171 -7.27 4.37 -7.45
C ILE A 171 -7.98 3.01 -7.44
N SER A 172 -7.17 1.95 -7.46
CA SER A 172 -7.56 0.57 -7.20
C SER A 172 -7.17 0.22 -5.77
N LEU A 173 -8.14 -0.07 -4.91
CA LEU A 173 -7.91 -0.33 -3.48
C LEU A 173 -7.97 -1.84 -3.18
N PHE A 174 -6.94 -2.34 -2.51
CA PHE A 174 -6.78 -3.71 -2.03
C PHE A 174 -6.70 -3.71 -0.50
N PRO A 175 -7.84 -3.67 0.20
CA PRO A 175 -7.88 -3.62 1.66
C PRO A 175 -7.73 -5.01 2.29
N LEU A 176 -7.70 -5.06 3.63
CA LEU A 176 -7.73 -6.30 4.41
C LEU A 176 -8.92 -7.20 4.04
N ASP A 177 -10.02 -6.63 3.53
CA ASP A 177 -11.20 -7.36 3.05
C ASP A 177 -10.85 -8.44 2.03
N ILE A 178 -9.95 -8.13 1.10
CA ILE A 178 -9.52 -9.04 0.03
C ILE A 178 -8.17 -9.67 0.33
N THR A 179 -7.29 -9.01 1.09
CA THR A 179 -5.91 -9.49 1.27
C THR A 179 -5.72 -10.50 2.40
N THR A 180 -6.46 -10.38 3.50
CA THR A 180 -6.33 -11.27 4.66
C THR A 180 -6.61 -12.75 4.32
N PRO A 181 -7.62 -13.09 3.50
CA PRO A 181 -7.92 -14.48 3.17
C PRO A 181 -6.86 -15.20 2.32
N HIS A 182 -5.92 -14.50 1.68
CA HIS A 182 -4.90 -15.14 0.85
C HIS A 182 -3.69 -15.52 1.69
N LEU A 183 -3.67 -16.78 2.10
CA LEU A 183 -2.64 -17.31 3.00
C LEU A 183 -1.55 -18.05 2.23
N LEU A 184 -0.30 -17.82 2.63
CA LEU A 184 0.78 -18.77 2.44
C LEU A 184 0.88 -19.63 3.69
N ASN A 185 0.39 -20.86 3.61
CA ASN A 185 0.42 -21.80 4.71
C ASN A 185 1.81 -22.40 4.91
N LEU A 186 2.19 -22.65 6.16
CA LEU A 186 3.50 -23.17 6.53
C LEU A 186 3.81 -24.50 5.85
N GLY A 187 2.87 -25.46 5.86
CA GLY A 187 3.09 -26.77 5.26
C GLY A 187 3.36 -26.66 3.75
N PHE A 188 2.51 -25.90 3.06
CA PHE A 188 2.68 -25.62 1.63
C PHE A 188 4.01 -24.92 1.33
N PHE A 189 4.40 -23.92 2.14
CA PHE A 189 5.65 -23.21 1.97
C PHE A 189 6.86 -24.14 2.13
N GLU A 190 6.90 -24.95 3.20
CA GLU A 190 8.00 -25.89 3.47
C GLU A 190 8.17 -26.92 2.35
N GLU A 191 7.05 -27.47 1.85
CA GLU A 191 7.07 -28.39 0.71
C GLU A 191 7.59 -27.73 -0.57
N SER A 192 7.13 -26.50 -0.83
CA SER A 192 7.47 -25.75 -2.05
C SER A 192 8.91 -25.25 -2.06
N ILE A 193 9.45 -24.80 -0.93
CA ILE A 193 10.79 -24.19 -0.85
C ILE A 193 11.91 -25.25 -0.79
N LYS A 194 11.61 -26.44 -0.25
CA LYS A 194 12.61 -27.50 0.02
C LYS A 194 13.41 -27.94 -1.21
N PRO A 195 12.82 -28.16 -2.41
CA PRO A 195 13.59 -28.51 -3.60
C PRO A 195 14.63 -27.44 -3.97
N HIS A 196 14.28 -26.15 -3.83
CA HIS A 196 15.16 -25.03 -4.18
C HIS A 196 16.31 -24.88 -3.18
N VAL A 197 16.04 -25.05 -1.89
CA VAL A 197 17.10 -25.08 -0.85
C VAL A 197 18.03 -26.27 -1.07
N THR A 198 17.48 -27.45 -1.36
CA THR A 198 18.28 -28.67 -1.61
C THR A 198 19.17 -28.55 -2.84
N ALA A 199 18.68 -27.84 -3.87
CA ALA A 199 19.45 -27.54 -5.08
C ALA A 199 20.51 -26.44 -4.88
N GLY A 200 20.59 -25.81 -3.69
CA GLY A 200 21.52 -24.73 -3.41
C GLY A 200 21.16 -23.40 -4.07
N SER A 201 19.87 -23.16 -4.37
CA SER A 201 19.40 -21.89 -4.92
C SER A 201 19.67 -20.74 -3.94
N PRO A 202 20.44 -19.70 -4.32
CA PRO A 202 20.67 -18.54 -3.45
C PRO A 202 19.37 -17.83 -3.05
N LEU A 203 18.43 -17.68 -3.99
CA LEU A 203 17.11 -17.12 -3.71
C LEU A 203 16.31 -18.04 -2.78
N GLY A 204 16.36 -19.36 -3.02
CA GLY A 204 15.67 -20.34 -2.18
C GLY A 204 16.17 -20.31 -0.74
N THR A 205 17.48 -20.26 -0.53
CA THR A 205 18.09 -20.10 0.79
C THR A 205 17.67 -18.79 1.46
N TRP A 206 17.73 -17.67 0.74
CA TRP A 206 17.35 -16.36 1.27
C TRP A 206 15.88 -16.32 1.71
N VAL A 207 14.96 -16.73 0.81
CA VAL A 207 13.52 -16.78 1.09
C VAL A 207 13.23 -17.74 2.24
N ASN A 208 13.84 -18.92 2.25
CA ASN A 208 13.65 -19.90 3.33
C ASN A 208 14.04 -19.32 4.69
N THR A 209 15.20 -18.66 4.80
CA THR A 209 15.68 -18.14 6.09
C THR A 209 14.78 -17.02 6.62
N PHE A 210 14.43 -16.07 5.76
CA PHE A 210 13.49 -14.99 6.10
C PHE A 210 12.13 -15.52 6.54
N MET A 211 11.49 -16.34 5.70
CA MET A 211 10.14 -16.85 5.93
C MET A 211 10.06 -17.82 7.11
N SER A 212 11.10 -18.63 7.34
CA SER A 212 11.16 -19.49 8.54
C SER A 212 11.10 -18.66 9.82
N GLY A 213 11.70 -17.46 9.83
CA GLY A 213 11.56 -16.51 10.93
C GLY A 213 10.12 -16.06 11.14
N VAL A 214 9.49 -15.60 10.06
CA VAL A 214 8.10 -15.14 10.06
C VAL A 214 7.17 -16.24 10.61
N PHE A 215 7.27 -17.46 10.08
CA PHE A 215 6.43 -18.57 10.51
C PHE A 215 6.66 -19.00 11.95
N ARG A 216 7.92 -18.98 12.45
CA ARG A 216 8.18 -19.23 13.88
C ARG A 216 7.39 -18.28 14.75
N GLN A 217 7.28 -17.01 14.36
CA GLN A 217 6.53 -16.05 15.14
C GLN A 217 5.02 -16.22 15.01
N ILE A 218 4.51 -16.50 13.80
CA ILE A 218 3.09 -16.81 13.61
C ILE A 218 2.68 -17.98 14.52
N VAL A 219 3.47 -19.05 14.57
CA VAL A 219 3.26 -20.19 15.47
C VAL A 219 3.17 -19.75 16.93
N THR A 220 4.04 -18.83 17.39
CA THR A 220 3.96 -18.32 18.78
C THR A 220 2.70 -17.52 19.08
N MET A 221 2.07 -16.92 18.06
CA MET A 221 0.87 -16.09 18.22
C MET A 221 -0.42 -16.92 18.20
N ILE A 222 -0.53 -17.90 17.30
CA ILE A 222 -1.76 -18.67 17.10
C ILE A 222 -1.79 -20.00 17.89
N GLY A 223 -0.63 -20.52 18.29
CA GLY A 223 -0.51 -21.83 18.95
C GLY A 223 -0.76 -23.01 17.99
N ASP A 224 -1.11 -24.18 18.55
CA ASP A 224 -1.23 -25.44 17.79
C ASP A 224 -2.66 -25.74 17.28
N ALA A 225 -3.59 -24.78 17.39
CA ALA A 225 -5.01 -25.03 17.11
C ALA A 225 -5.37 -24.96 15.62
N GLU A 226 -4.60 -24.21 14.82
CA GLU A 226 -4.82 -23.97 13.40
C GLU A 226 -3.49 -24.05 12.63
N GLU A 227 -3.53 -24.37 11.34
CA GLU A 227 -2.33 -24.34 10.51
C GLU A 227 -1.80 -22.90 10.40
N PRO A 228 -0.51 -22.64 10.72
CA PRO A 228 0.07 -21.32 10.56
C PRO A 228 0.06 -20.84 9.11
N GLY A 229 -0.57 -19.68 8.87
CA GLY A 229 -0.62 -19.03 7.57
C GLY A 229 -0.21 -17.57 7.64
N LEU A 230 0.57 -17.12 6.66
CA LEU A 230 0.90 -15.71 6.47
C LEU A 230 -0.07 -15.10 5.45
N SER A 231 -0.83 -14.08 5.84
CA SER A 231 -1.60 -13.27 4.88
C SER A 231 -0.68 -12.50 3.93
N LEU A 232 -0.88 -12.72 2.62
CA LEU A 232 -0.06 -12.16 1.55
C LEU A 232 -0.57 -10.77 1.10
N HIS A 233 -0.55 -9.81 2.02
CA HIS A 233 -1.04 -8.44 1.82
C HIS A 233 -0.43 -7.74 0.60
N ASP A 234 0.87 -7.44 0.66
CA ASP A 234 1.58 -6.76 -0.41
C ASP A 234 1.68 -7.60 -1.70
N PRO A 235 2.03 -8.91 -1.63
CA PRO A 235 2.13 -9.73 -2.82
C PRO A 235 0.82 -9.79 -3.61
N LEU A 236 -0.35 -9.76 -2.96
CA LEU A 236 -1.63 -9.77 -3.69
C LEU A 236 -1.81 -8.53 -4.57
N THR A 237 -1.41 -7.37 -4.07
CA THR A 237 -1.49 -6.12 -4.84
C THR A 237 -0.53 -6.17 -6.04
N VAL A 238 0.67 -6.73 -5.85
CA VAL A 238 1.60 -7.00 -6.96
C VAL A 238 1.02 -8.01 -7.95
N TRP A 239 0.30 -9.03 -7.47
CA TRP A 239 -0.35 -10.01 -8.34
C TRP A 239 -1.41 -9.36 -9.22
N TYR A 240 -2.22 -8.45 -8.69
CA TYR A 240 -3.12 -7.62 -9.49
C TYR A 240 -2.33 -6.81 -10.53
N MET A 241 -1.22 -6.18 -10.18
CA MET A 241 -0.43 -5.40 -11.15
C MET A 241 0.06 -6.26 -12.34
N LEU A 242 0.31 -7.55 -12.10
CA LEU A 242 0.72 -8.49 -13.15
C LEU A 242 -0.47 -9.08 -13.93
N THR A 243 -1.64 -9.20 -13.31
CA THR A 243 -2.77 -9.98 -13.82
C THR A 243 -4.09 -9.22 -13.91
N GLY A 244 -4.09 -7.90 -13.72
CA GLY A 244 -5.28 -7.05 -13.59
C GLY A 244 -6.14 -6.96 -14.86
N SER A 245 -5.68 -7.54 -15.97
CA SER A 245 -6.50 -7.76 -17.17
C SER A 245 -7.44 -8.97 -17.04
N SER A 246 -7.25 -9.85 -16.05
CA SER A 246 -8.15 -10.97 -15.78
C SER A 246 -9.51 -10.45 -15.33
N PRO A 247 -10.62 -10.96 -15.90
CA PRO A 247 -11.98 -10.58 -15.49
C PRO A 247 -12.37 -11.13 -14.11
N GLU A 248 -11.52 -11.96 -13.50
CA GLU A 248 -11.77 -12.55 -12.18
C GLU A 248 -11.48 -11.57 -11.04
N TRP A 249 -10.70 -10.52 -11.30
CA TRP A 249 -10.60 -9.38 -10.41
C TRP A 249 -11.93 -8.61 -10.42
N LYS A 250 -12.69 -8.67 -9.33
CA LYS A 250 -14.00 -8.02 -9.24
C LYS A 250 -13.98 -6.88 -8.24
N LEU A 251 -14.56 -5.77 -8.69
CA LEU A 251 -14.87 -4.64 -7.84
C LEU A 251 -16.06 -4.94 -6.92
N ALA A 252 -16.14 -4.20 -5.83
CA ALA A 252 -17.32 -4.17 -4.98
C ALA A 252 -18.58 -3.80 -5.78
N GLU A 253 -19.73 -4.32 -5.35
CA GLU A 253 -21.02 -3.93 -5.92
C GLU A 253 -21.23 -2.41 -5.74
N GLY A 254 -21.60 -1.72 -6.83
CA GLY A 254 -21.79 -0.27 -6.82
C GLY A 254 -20.50 0.55 -6.89
N ALA A 255 -19.35 -0.08 -7.19
CA ALA A 255 -18.12 0.64 -7.49
C ALA A 255 -18.26 1.60 -8.69
N PRO A 256 -17.54 2.72 -8.72
CA PRO A 256 -16.60 3.19 -7.68
C PRO A 256 -17.33 3.68 -6.42
N GLU A 257 -16.76 3.35 -5.25
CA GLU A 257 -17.35 3.67 -3.94
C GLU A 257 -16.88 5.03 -3.40
N ASP A 258 -17.73 5.69 -2.59
CA ASP A 258 -17.31 6.84 -1.75
C ASP A 258 -16.76 6.33 -0.42
N ILE A 259 -15.45 6.04 -0.44
CA ILE A 259 -14.69 5.65 0.74
C ILE A 259 -13.90 6.86 1.20
N ARG A 260 -14.13 7.29 2.44
CA ARG A 260 -13.40 8.40 3.09
C ARG A 260 -12.52 7.85 4.20
N VAL A 261 -11.57 8.65 4.67
CA VAL A 261 -10.65 8.25 5.74
C VAL A 261 -10.85 9.18 6.94
N GLU A 262 -11.05 8.61 8.11
CA GLU A 262 -11.12 9.34 9.38
C GLU A 262 -9.70 9.72 9.85
N THR A 263 -9.45 11.01 10.06
CA THR A 263 -8.10 11.53 10.32
C THR A 263 -7.91 12.10 11.73
N ALA A 264 -8.97 12.26 12.52
CA ALA A 264 -8.96 13.01 13.77
C ALA A 264 -9.46 12.24 15.00
N GLY A 265 -10.38 11.29 14.83
CA GLY A 265 -10.98 10.55 15.93
C GLY A 265 -9.94 9.82 16.80
N GLN A 266 -10.06 9.92 18.12
CA GLN A 266 -9.15 9.30 19.09
C GLN A 266 -9.02 7.77 18.90
N TRP A 267 -10.12 7.12 18.56
CA TRP A 267 -10.21 5.66 18.44
C TRP A 267 -10.39 5.17 16.99
N THR A 268 -10.62 6.10 16.07
CA THR A 268 -11.00 5.81 14.68
C THR A 268 -10.02 6.41 13.66
N HIS A 269 -8.90 6.96 14.11
CA HIS A 269 -7.84 7.44 13.24
C HIS A 269 -7.39 6.33 12.27
N GLY A 270 -7.42 6.62 10.97
CA GLY A 270 -7.08 5.67 9.90
C GLY A 270 -8.23 4.75 9.45
N MET A 271 -9.42 4.87 10.06
CA MET A 271 -10.59 4.09 9.66
C MET A 271 -11.08 4.50 8.27
N HIS A 272 -11.43 3.51 7.45
CA HIS A 272 -12.14 3.74 6.19
C HIS A 272 -13.64 3.81 6.45
N VAL A 273 -14.28 4.87 5.99
CA VAL A 273 -15.69 5.16 6.23
C VAL A 273 -16.43 5.14 4.90
N ALA A 274 -17.41 4.24 4.80
CA ALA A 274 -18.33 4.13 3.67
C ALA A 274 -19.78 4.18 4.19
N ASP A 275 -20.68 4.85 3.45
CA ASP A 275 -22.10 4.89 3.81
C ASP A 275 -22.80 3.58 3.42
N ARG A 276 -23.04 2.71 4.41
CA ARG A 276 -23.73 1.41 4.24
C ARG A 276 -25.23 1.47 4.55
N ARG A 277 -25.84 2.65 4.69
CA ARG A 277 -27.27 2.78 5.07
C ARG A 277 -28.26 2.48 3.95
N GLY A 278 -27.81 2.09 2.75
CA GLY A 278 -28.68 1.75 1.61
C GLY A 278 -29.41 2.94 0.99
N ARG A 279 -28.91 4.17 1.18
CA ARG A 279 -29.50 5.39 0.63
C ARG A 279 -29.01 5.64 -0.79
N VAL A 280 -29.92 6.04 -1.68
CA VAL A 280 -29.62 6.22 -3.10
C VAL A 280 -28.96 7.58 -3.32
N ARG A 281 -27.82 7.58 -4.03
CA ARG A 281 -27.17 8.81 -4.50
C ARG A 281 -28.05 9.51 -5.53
N ALA A 282 -28.14 10.84 -5.44
CA ALA A 282 -28.86 11.63 -6.42
C ALA A 282 -28.33 11.36 -7.84
N ASP A 283 -29.24 11.30 -8.80
CA ASP A 283 -28.86 11.45 -10.20
C ASP A 283 -28.32 12.87 -10.38
N GLY A 284 -27.28 13.05 -11.20
CA GLY A 284 -26.51 14.31 -11.30
C GLY A 284 -27.29 15.58 -11.72
N LEU A 285 -28.63 15.50 -11.79
CA LEU A 285 -29.59 16.57 -12.03
C LEU A 285 -30.19 17.16 -10.74
N ALA A 286 -30.09 16.47 -9.60
CA ALA A 286 -30.64 16.95 -8.34
C ALA A 286 -29.77 18.06 -7.70
N ARG A 287 -30.39 18.85 -6.81
CA ARG A 287 -29.72 19.93 -6.06
C ARG A 287 -28.48 19.39 -5.33
N ASP A 288 -27.39 20.16 -5.33
CA ASP A 288 -26.12 19.79 -4.67
C ASP A 288 -26.28 19.59 -3.15
N GLU A 289 -27.33 20.17 -2.56
CA GLU A 289 -27.74 20.00 -1.17
C GLU A 289 -28.98 19.13 -1.06
N ILE A 290 -28.80 17.96 -0.45
CA ILE A 290 -29.88 17.01 -0.15
C ILE A 290 -30.21 17.18 1.34
N LEU A 291 -31.48 17.44 1.65
CA LEU A 291 -31.93 17.63 3.03
C LEU A 291 -31.62 16.38 3.87
N GLY A 292 -30.90 16.56 4.98
CA GLY A 292 -30.48 15.46 5.85
C GLY A 292 -29.22 14.70 5.39
N ASP A 293 -28.54 15.18 4.34
CA ASP A 293 -27.23 14.67 3.90
C ASP A 293 -26.08 15.53 4.43
N GLU A 294 -25.87 15.47 5.74
CA GLU A 294 -24.72 16.10 6.37
C GLU A 294 -23.43 15.48 5.81
N ALA A 295 -22.52 16.33 5.31
CA ALA A 295 -21.27 15.96 4.63
C ALA A 295 -21.38 15.41 3.18
N GLY A 296 -22.56 15.46 2.54
CA GLY A 296 -22.69 15.29 1.09
C GLY A 296 -22.39 13.87 0.58
N TRP A 297 -22.83 12.83 1.28
CA TRP A 297 -22.66 11.42 0.89
C TRP A 297 -23.53 11.03 -0.31
N LEU A 298 -24.71 11.66 -0.43
CA LEU A 298 -25.70 11.41 -1.47
C LEU A 298 -25.50 12.28 -2.71
N SER A 299 -24.55 13.23 -2.68
CA SER A 299 -24.24 14.11 -3.81
C SER A 299 -23.48 13.39 -4.93
N ALA A 300 -23.90 13.62 -6.18
CA ALA A 300 -23.23 13.09 -7.37
C ALA A 300 -21.89 13.78 -7.69
N LYS A 301 -21.65 15.00 -7.18
CA LYS A 301 -20.42 15.79 -7.45
C LYS A 301 -19.38 15.70 -6.34
N ARG A 302 -19.79 15.25 -5.15
CA ARG A 302 -18.94 15.09 -3.97
C ARG A 302 -18.58 13.62 -3.75
N GLY A 303 -17.73 13.39 -2.76
CA GLY A 303 -17.32 12.05 -2.38
C GLY A 303 -16.23 11.50 -3.29
N ASN A 304 -15.55 10.47 -2.83
CA ASN A 304 -14.47 9.82 -3.56
C ASN A 304 -15.02 8.84 -4.60
N ARG A 305 -14.16 8.38 -5.51
CA ARG A 305 -14.43 7.35 -6.53
C ARG A 305 -13.33 6.29 -6.43
N ILE A 306 -13.50 5.36 -5.49
CA ILE A 306 -12.51 4.33 -5.21
C ILE A 306 -12.93 3.01 -5.82
N ASN A 307 -12.06 2.40 -6.62
CA ASN A 307 -12.26 1.07 -7.18
C ASN A 307 -11.77 0.02 -6.16
N ARG A 308 -12.59 -0.30 -5.16
CA ARG A 308 -12.27 -1.35 -4.18
C ARG A 308 -12.47 -2.73 -4.78
N TYR A 309 -11.44 -3.54 -4.77
CA TYR A 309 -11.51 -4.94 -5.16
C TYR A 309 -11.95 -5.82 -3.99
N VAL A 310 -12.85 -6.76 -4.28
CA VAL A 310 -13.43 -7.70 -3.30
C VAL A 310 -13.30 -9.16 -3.73
N SER A 311 -12.84 -9.40 -4.96
CA SER A 311 -12.58 -10.74 -5.48
C SER A 311 -11.34 -10.73 -6.38
N SER A 312 -10.61 -11.85 -6.35
CA SER A 312 -9.39 -12.15 -7.10
C SER A 312 -9.60 -13.44 -7.92
N PRO A 313 -8.68 -13.80 -8.85
CA PRO A 313 -8.71 -15.08 -9.57
C PRO A 313 -8.97 -16.31 -8.69
N GLY A 314 -8.34 -16.39 -7.51
CA GLY A 314 -8.66 -17.41 -6.51
C GLY A 314 -7.88 -17.22 -5.23
N TYR A 315 -8.47 -17.60 -4.09
CA TYR A 315 -7.80 -17.55 -2.80
C TYR A 315 -6.67 -18.59 -2.72
N ASP A 316 -7.00 -19.86 -3.02
CA ASP A 316 -6.06 -20.98 -2.97
C ASP A 316 -5.11 -21.03 -4.18
N GLU A 317 -5.38 -20.24 -5.23
CA GLU A 317 -4.55 -20.18 -6.43
C GLU A 317 -3.33 -19.29 -6.25
N PHE A 318 -3.39 -18.31 -5.35
CA PHE A 318 -2.37 -17.28 -5.29
C PHE A 318 -1.04 -17.79 -4.74
N ALA A 319 -1.03 -18.55 -3.64
CA ALA A 319 0.21 -19.06 -3.07
C ALA A 319 0.98 -19.97 -4.04
N PRO A 320 0.34 -20.95 -4.73
CA PRO A 320 0.98 -21.70 -5.81
C PRO A 320 1.49 -20.81 -6.95
N TYR A 321 0.68 -19.85 -7.41
CA TYR A 321 1.11 -18.90 -8.45
C TYR A 321 2.36 -18.12 -8.03
N LEU A 322 2.40 -17.61 -6.79
CA LEU A 322 3.52 -16.85 -6.25
C LEU A 322 4.79 -17.70 -6.20
N MET A 323 4.71 -18.92 -5.67
CA MET A 323 5.87 -19.81 -5.56
C MET A 323 6.41 -20.21 -6.95
N ALA A 324 5.53 -20.52 -7.89
CA ALA A 324 5.94 -20.80 -9.28
C ALA A 324 6.63 -19.59 -9.92
N ARG A 325 6.08 -18.37 -9.77
CA ARG A 325 6.70 -17.15 -10.33
C ARG A 325 8.06 -16.79 -9.74
N LEU A 326 8.35 -17.21 -8.50
CA LEU A 326 9.63 -16.97 -7.86
C LEU A 326 10.70 -17.98 -8.26
N PHE A 327 10.32 -19.22 -8.60
CA PHE A 327 11.27 -20.33 -8.68
C PHE A 327 11.20 -21.21 -9.95
N GLU A 328 10.23 -20.99 -10.84
CA GLU A 328 10.05 -21.67 -12.14
C GLU A 328 10.20 -20.71 -13.32
#